data_AF-A0A7W0LKE2-F1
#
_entry.id   AF-A0A7W0LKE2-F1
#
_cell.length_a   1.000
_cell.length_b   1.000
_cell.length_c   1.000
_cell.angle_alpha   90.00
_cell.angle_beta   90.00
_cell.angle_gamma   90.00
#
_symmetry.space_group_name_H-M   'P 1'
#
loop_
_entity.id
_entity.type
_entity.pdbx_description
1 polymer ?
#
loop_
_entity_poly.entity_id
_entity_poly.type
_entity_poly.pdbx_seq_one_letter_code
_entity_poly.pdbx_strand_id
1 'polypeptide(L)'
;MTARTAAPGEAMLRDHLEYPRGRGELARSPHSGAAGGAACGDLLRISVQVVGPRVVEAGFEAQGCAAAQAAGSAAVELARGAPLLEAAL
;
A
#
# COMPACT_ATOMS: atom_id res chain seq x y z
N MET A 1 29.25 5.82 20.53
CA MET A 1 28.37 5.28 19.47
C MET A 1 26.98 5.87 19.72
N THR A 2 26.71 7.06 19.18
CA THR A 2 25.48 7.83 19.46
C THR A 2 24.30 7.19 18.75
N ALA A 3 23.30 6.74 19.52
CA ALA A 3 22.04 6.27 18.97
C ALA A 3 21.38 7.41 18.17
N ARG A 4 21.28 7.22 16.86
CA ARG A 4 20.49 8.10 16.00
C ARG A 4 19.02 7.79 16.29
N THR A 5 18.31 8.70 16.95
CA THR A 5 16.85 8.64 17.02
C THR A 5 16.31 8.65 15.59
N ALA A 6 15.53 7.64 15.22
CA ALA A 6 14.96 7.55 13.87
C ALA A 6 14.08 8.77 13.60
N ALA A 7 14.20 9.36 12.41
CA ALA A 7 13.31 10.44 12.00
C ALA A 7 11.86 9.92 11.91
N PRO A 8 10.81 10.76 12.09
CA PRO A 8 9.42 10.31 12.09
C PRO A 8 9.04 9.46 10.87
N GLY A 9 9.51 9.85 9.67
CA GLY A 9 9.28 9.08 8.45
C GLY A 9 10.00 7.72 8.41
N GLU A 10 11.14 7.59 9.09
CA GLU A 10 11.92 6.35 9.18
C GLU A 10 11.24 5.32 10.11
N ALA A 11 10.50 5.80 11.11
CA ALA A 11 9.65 4.95 11.95
C ALA A 11 8.41 4.44 11.18
N MET A 12 7.72 5.31 10.43
CA MET A 12 6.56 4.90 9.60
C MET A 12 6.96 3.91 8.49
N LEU A 13 8.07 4.18 7.81
CA LEU A 13 8.58 3.28 6.78
C LEU A 13 8.80 1.86 7.36
N ARG A 14 9.40 1.79 8.54
CA ARG A 14 9.68 0.52 9.21
C ARG A 14 8.41 -0.20 9.65
N ASP A 15 7.45 0.50 10.22
CA ASP A 15 6.18 -0.08 10.65
C ASP A 15 5.45 -0.77 9.48
N HIS A 16 5.36 -0.09 8.33
CA HIS A 16 4.72 -0.66 7.14
C HIS A 16 5.50 -1.81 6.49
N LEU A 17 6.81 -1.92 6.73
CA LEU A 17 7.64 -3.04 6.28
C LEU A 17 7.49 -4.28 7.18
N GLU A 18 7.60 -4.06 8.49
CA GLU A 18 7.54 -5.12 9.51
C GLU A 18 6.10 -5.64 9.67
N TYR A 19 5.11 -4.74 9.61
CA TYR A 19 3.70 -5.02 9.80
C TYR A 19 2.90 -4.49 8.60
N PRO A 20 2.96 -5.15 7.43
CA PRO A 20 2.19 -4.68 6.28
C PRO A 20 0.67 -4.75 6.53
N ARG A 21 -0.06 -3.77 5.97
CA ARG A 21 -1.52 -3.76 5.94
C ARG A 21 -1.99 -4.26 4.57
N GLY A 22 -2.73 -5.36 4.55
CA GLY A 22 -3.35 -5.89 3.34
C GLY A 22 -2.43 -6.57 2.32
N ARG A 23 -1.24 -7.02 2.72
CA ARG A 23 -0.33 -7.72 1.80
C ARG A 23 -0.94 -9.06 1.36
N GLY A 24 -1.12 -9.22 0.05
CA GLY A 24 -1.72 -10.42 -0.55
C GLY A 24 -3.24 -10.54 -0.37
N GLU A 25 -3.87 -9.61 0.35
CA GLU A 25 -5.32 -9.55 0.42
C GLU A 25 -5.90 -9.16 -0.93
N LEU A 26 -7.08 -9.70 -1.25
CA LEU A 26 -7.77 -9.43 -2.53
C LEU A 26 -6.90 -9.72 -3.77
N ALA A 27 -5.90 -10.61 -3.68
CA ALA A 27 -5.03 -10.98 -4.81
C ALA A 27 -5.81 -11.52 -6.03
N ARG A 28 -7.02 -12.05 -5.81
CA ARG A 28 -7.93 -12.54 -6.86
C ARG A 28 -9.08 -11.59 -7.16
N SER A 29 -9.09 -10.38 -6.60
CA SER A 29 -10.12 -9.40 -6.89
C SER A 29 -10.05 -9.00 -8.37
N PRO A 30 -11.17 -9.03 -9.11
CA PRO A 30 -11.19 -8.51 -10.47
C PRO A 30 -11.08 -6.98 -10.50
N HIS A 31 -11.27 -6.30 -9.36
CA HIS A 31 -11.11 -4.86 -9.21
C HIS A 31 -9.72 -4.55 -8.67
N SER A 32 -8.74 -4.56 -9.56
CA SER A 32 -7.36 -4.20 -9.24
C SER A 32 -6.71 -3.37 -10.34
N GLY A 33 -5.74 -2.55 -9.95
CA GLY A 33 -4.89 -1.77 -10.85
C GLY A 33 -3.43 -1.98 -10.47
N ALA A 34 -2.53 -1.93 -11.45
CA ALA A 34 -1.09 -2.04 -11.21
C ALA A 34 -0.33 -0.91 -11.92
N ALA A 35 0.70 -0.40 -11.24
CA ALA A 35 1.60 0.61 -11.76
C ALA A 35 3.06 0.26 -11.42
N GLY A 36 3.99 0.71 -12.26
CA GLY A 36 5.41 0.37 -12.16
C GLY A 36 6.01 -0.05 -13.50
N GLY A 37 7.24 -0.57 -13.49
CA GLY A 37 7.85 -1.09 -14.71
C GLY A 37 9.38 -1.03 -14.75
N ALA A 38 9.92 -1.32 -15.94
CA ALA A 38 11.35 -1.59 -16.17
C ALA A 38 12.31 -0.46 -15.76
N ALA A 39 11.84 0.79 -15.68
CA ALA A 39 12.69 1.93 -15.33
C ALA A 39 13.17 1.90 -13.87
N CYS A 40 12.32 1.51 -12.93
CA CYS A 40 12.68 1.37 -11.51
C CYS A 40 12.73 -0.09 -11.06
N GLY A 41 12.12 -1.01 -11.80
CA GLY A 41 11.98 -2.42 -11.41
C GLY A 41 10.90 -2.67 -10.36
N ASP A 42 10.26 -1.61 -9.86
CA ASP A 42 9.15 -1.72 -8.91
C ASP A 42 7.85 -1.99 -9.66
N LEU A 43 6.99 -2.82 -9.06
CA LEU A 43 5.64 -3.09 -9.53
C LEU A 43 4.73 -3.16 -8.30
N LEU A 44 3.71 -2.30 -8.26
CA LEU A 44 2.71 -2.25 -7.19
C LEU A 44 1.33 -2.49 -7.78
N ARG A 45 0.62 -3.48 -7.24
CA ARG A 45 -0.80 -3.74 -7.49
C ARG A 45 -1.60 -3.36 -6.26
N ILE A 46 -2.67 -2.59 -6.45
CA ILE A 46 -3.69 -2.34 -5.44
C ILE A 46 -4.99 -3.00 -5.91
N SER A 47 -5.64 -3.70 -4.99
CA SER A 47 -6.95 -4.33 -5.18
C SER A 47 -7.93 -3.73 -4.18
N VAL A 48 -9.17 -3.51 -4.60
CA VAL A 48 -10.24 -2.98 -3.73
C VAL A 48 -11.51 -3.80 -3.83
N GLN A 49 -12.30 -3.74 -2.76
CA GLN A 49 -13.70 -4.12 -2.74
C GLN A 49 -14.52 -2.86 -2.41
N VAL A 50 -15.53 -2.58 -3.23
CA VAL A 50 -16.35 -1.37 -3.11
C VAL A 50 -17.79 -1.77 -2.86
N VAL A 51 -18.45 -1.13 -1.88
CA VAL A 51 -19.90 -1.24 -1.65
C VAL A 51 -20.48 0.17 -1.61
N GLY A 52 -21.38 0.45 -2.55
CA GLY A 52 -21.88 1.81 -2.75
C GLY A 52 -20.72 2.77 -3.07
N PRO A 53 -20.60 3.93 -2.38
CA PRO A 53 -19.55 4.91 -2.65
C PRO A 53 -18.26 4.69 -1.84
N ARG A 54 -18.10 3.55 -1.14
CA ARG A 54 -16.98 3.35 -0.20
C ARG A 54 -16.15 2.11 -0.53
N VAL A 55 -14.86 2.22 -0.29
CA VAL A 55 -13.93 1.09 -0.26
C VAL A 55 -14.14 0.36 1.07
N VAL A 56 -14.76 -0.81 1.03
CA VAL A 56 -14.98 -1.62 2.23
C VAL A 56 -13.80 -2.50 2.56
N GLU A 57 -12.96 -2.83 1.56
CA GLU A 57 -11.69 -3.47 1.81
C GLU A 57 -10.66 -3.21 0.71
N ALA A 58 -9.38 -3.26 1.05
CA ALA A 58 -8.27 -3.03 0.13
C ALA A 58 -7.08 -3.95 0.43
N GLY A 59 -6.35 -4.33 -0.60
CA GLY A 59 -5.15 -5.15 -0.47
C GLY A 59 -4.10 -4.76 -1.51
N PHE A 60 -2.87 -5.23 -1.32
CA PHE A 60 -1.76 -4.93 -2.22
C PHE A 60 -0.82 -6.10 -2.46
N GLU A 61 -0.16 -6.07 -3.61
CA GLU A 61 1.01 -6.88 -3.92
C GLU A 61 2.10 -5.96 -4.46
N ALA A 62 3.32 -6.08 -3.95
CA ALA A 62 4.44 -5.24 -4.36
C ALA A 62 5.68 -6.08 -4.63
N GLN A 63 6.35 -5.79 -5.75
CA GLN A 63 7.69 -6.25 -6.08
C GLN A 63 8.58 -5.02 -6.24
N GLY A 64 9.84 -5.13 -5.80
CA GLY A 64 10.80 -4.03 -5.89
C GLY A 64 11.30 -3.55 -4.53
N CYS A 65 11.62 -2.27 -4.44
CA CYS A 65 12.30 -1.68 -3.29
C CYS A 65 11.41 -1.61 -2.03
N ALA A 66 12.07 -1.47 -0.87
CA ALA A 66 11.39 -1.37 0.42
C ALA A 66 10.41 -0.18 0.48
N ALA A 67 10.73 0.93 -0.20
CA ALA A 67 9.83 2.08 -0.26
C ALA A 67 8.53 1.75 -0.99
N ALA A 68 8.58 1.00 -2.10
CA ALA A 68 7.38 0.56 -2.83
C ALA A 68 6.52 -0.39 -2.00
N GLN A 69 7.14 -1.30 -1.24
CA GLN A 69 6.43 -2.21 -0.34
C GLN A 69 5.72 -1.46 0.80
N ALA A 70 6.42 -0.53 1.44
CA ALA A 70 5.84 0.29 2.49
C ALA A 70 4.72 1.21 1.97
N ALA A 71 4.92 1.81 0.78
CA ALA A 71 3.91 2.64 0.14
C ALA A 71 2.64 1.86 -0.19
N GLY A 72 2.77 0.62 -0.69
CA GLY A 72 1.61 -0.26 -0.91
C GLY A 72 0.82 -0.54 0.37
N SER A 73 1.52 -0.81 1.47
CA SER A 73 0.88 -0.98 2.77
C SER A 73 0.18 0.30 3.26
N ALA A 74 0.82 1.46 3.11
CA ALA A 74 0.23 2.73 3.52
C ALA A 74 -1.00 3.09 2.68
N ALA A 75 -0.95 2.84 1.36
CA ALA A 75 -2.08 3.07 0.46
C ALA A 75 -3.31 2.23 0.86
N VAL A 76 -3.10 0.97 1.27
CA VAL A 76 -4.19 0.14 1.79
C VAL A 76 -4.79 0.72 3.06
N GLU A 77 -3.94 1.14 4.01
CA GLU A 77 -4.40 1.73 5.28
C GLU A 77 -5.25 2.99 5.04
N LEU A 78 -4.83 3.85 4.11
CA LEU A 78 -5.57 5.06 3.74
C LEU A 78 -6.86 4.78 2.96
N ALA A 79 -6.86 3.77 2.08
CA ALA A 79 -8.00 3.48 1.22
C ALA A 79 -9.15 2.78 1.98
N ARG A 80 -8.87 1.93 2.97
CA ARG A 80 -9.92 1.19 3.70
C ARG A 80 -10.87 2.14 4.43
N GLY A 81 -12.16 2.00 4.16
CA GLY A 81 -13.21 2.83 4.74
C GLY A 81 -13.41 4.19 4.07
N ALA A 82 -12.48 4.63 3.21
CA ALA A 82 -12.58 5.90 2.50
C ALA A 82 -13.66 5.86 1.40
N PRO A 83 -14.28 7.02 1.08
CA PRO A 83 -15.05 7.16 -0.15
C PRO A 83 -14.18 6.84 -1.38
N LEU A 84 -14.70 6.08 -2.35
CA LEU A 84 -13.93 5.62 -3.51
C LEU A 84 -13.28 6.78 -4.29
N LEU A 85 -14.02 7.88 -4.46
CA LEU A 85 -13.50 9.04 -5.19
C LEU A 85 -12.40 9.78 -4.42
N GLU A 86 -12.46 9.77 -3.09
CA GLU A 86 -11.41 10.35 -2.25
C GLU A 86 -10.15 9.48 -2.27
N ALA A 87 -10.32 8.15 -2.21
CA ALA A 87 -9.21 7.20 -2.29
C ALA A 87 -8.50 7.18 -3.66
N ALA A 88 -9.12 7.72 -4.71
CA ALA A 88 -8.57 7.75 -6.07
C ALA A 88 -7.81 9.05 -6.40
N LEU A 89 -7.82 10.03 -5.50
CA LEU A 89 -7.13 11.32 -5.64
C LEU A 89 -5.75 11.27 -4.98
#